data_AF-A0A8K0GIM3-F1
#
_entry.id   AF-A0A8K0GIM3-F1
#
_cell.length_a   1.000
_cell.length_b   1.000
_cell.length_c   1.000
_cell.angle_alpha   90.00
_cell.angle_beta   90.00
_cell.angle_gamma   90.00
#
_symmetry.space_group_name_H-M   'P 1'
#
loop_
_entity.id
_entity.type
_entity.pdbx_description
1 polymer ?
#
loop_
_entity_poly.entity_id
_entity_poly.type
_entity_poly.pdbx_seq_one_letter_code
_entity_poly.pdbx_strand_id
1 'polypeptide(L)'
;MVFGVTVAIIKRVRTSDPHDWEFPYGPITIINVTYSPNFEIILAWQVSNMALYAGYFCATDLTTAAILAHISYQFKMLQHYIRNVVKLTYKKMLKESNMIENEVTNFDASLIPWQYLKSSLTRIVEYHLAIINIAQQLEDVFSGLLLIVFVSTLAMVALMIYRVSLV
;
A
#
# COMPACT_ATOMS: atom_id res chain seq x y z
N MET A 1 -15.94 9.94 -11.86
CA MET A 1 -16.35 11.08 -11.02
C MET A 1 -16.50 12.35 -11.86
N VAL A 2 -15.42 12.90 -12.44
CA VAL A 2 -15.46 14.16 -13.21
C VAL A 2 -16.54 14.13 -14.29
N PHE A 3 -16.58 13.11 -15.15
CA PHE A 3 -17.55 13.00 -16.23
C PHE A 3 -19.02 13.09 -15.78
N GLY A 4 -19.40 12.40 -14.70
CA GLY A 4 -20.78 12.42 -14.20
C GLY A 4 -21.18 13.79 -13.63
N VAL A 5 -20.25 14.47 -12.94
CA VAL A 5 -20.47 15.82 -12.42
C VAL A 5 -20.60 16.82 -13.55
N THR A 6 -19.73 16.74 -14.58
CA THR A 6 -19.82 17.63 -15.74
C THR A 6 -21.12 17.44 -16.50
N VAL A 7 -21.58 16.19 -16.68
CA VAL A 7 -22.87 15.90 -17.33
C VAL A 7 -24.05 16.46 -16.52
N ALA A 8 -24.04 16.30 -15.19
CA ALA A 8 -25.09 16.85 -14.32
C ALA A 8 -25.14 18.38 -14.38
N ILE A 9 -23.98 19.06 -14.37
CA ILE A 9 -23.90 20.52 -14.50
C ILE A 9 -24.37 20.97 -15.88
N ILE A 10 -23.94 20.30 -16.96
CA ILE A 10 -24.36 20.62 -18.33
C ILE A 10 -25.89 20.47 -18.48
N LYS A 11 -26.48 19.39 -17.97
CA LYS A 11 -27.93 19.18 -17.97
C LYS A 11 -28.65 20.29 -17.20
N ARG A 12 -28.16 20.65 -16.01
CA ARG A 12 -28.71 21.72 -15.19
C ARG A 12 -28.67 23.10 -15.87
N VAL A 13 -27.60 23.40 -16.61
CA VAL A 13 -27.45 24.65 -17.36
C VAL A 13 -28.32 24.67 -18.62
N ARG A 14 -28.47 23.52 -19.29
CA ARG A 14 -29.21 23.41 -20.54
C ARG A 14 -30.73 23.41 -20.33
N THR A 15 -31.22 22.87 -19.22
CA THR A 15 -32.65 22.68 -18.97
C THR A 15 -33.09 23.35 -17.67
N SER A 16 -34.10 24.22 -17.78
CA SER A 16 -34.70 24.89 -16.61
C SER A 16 -35.78 24.04 -15.91
N ASP A 17 -36.23 22.94 -16.54
CA ASP A 17 -37.18 22.01 -15.97
C ASP A 17 -36.51 21.15 -14.87
N PRO A 18 -36.98 21.21 -13.62
CA PRO A 18 -36.43 20.44 -12.52
C PRO A 18 -36.61 18.92 -12.64
N HIS A 19 -37.53 18.45 -13.49
CA HIS A 19 -37.77 17.03 -13.70
C HIS A 19 -36.67 16.35 -14.54
N ASP A 20 -35.92 17.14 -15.32
CA ASP A 20 -34.80 16.65 -16.14
C ASP A 20 -33.46 16.69 -15.40
N TRP A 21 -33.45 17.13 -14.14
CA TRP A 21 -32.23 17.22 -13.35
C TRP A 21 -31.85 15.85 -12.79
N GLU A 22 -30.63 15.43 -13.10
CA GLU A 22 -30.09 14.14 -12.68
C GLU A 22 -28.88 14.32 -11.78
N PHE A 23 -28.82 13.53 -10.70
CA PHE A 23 -27.65 13.45 -9.85
C PHE A 23 -26.69 12.36 -10.34
N PRO A 24 -25.37 12.59 -10.27
CA PRO A 24 -24.37 11.62 -10.72
C PRO A 24 -24.32 10.35 -9.86
N TYR A 25 -24.84 10.40 -8.63
CA TYR A 25 -24.80 9.29 -7.67
C TYR A 25 -26.18 8.81 -7.21
N GLY A 26 -27.23 9.21 -7.93
CA GLY A 26 -28.62 8.91 -7.60
C GLY A 26 -29.30 9.96 -6.72
N PRO A 27 -30.64 9.93 -6.64
CA PRO A 27 -31.43 10.94 -5.95
C PRO A 27 -31.42 10.74 -4.43
N ILE A 28 -31.25 11.84 -3.68
CA ILE A 28 -31.45 11.86 -2.23
C ILE A 28 -32.92 12.25 -1.97
N THR A 29 -33.71 11.32 -1.44
CA THR A 29 -35.16 11.49 -1.28
C THR A 29 -35.58 12.32 -0.06
N ILE A 30 -34.63 12.65 0.81
CA ILE A 30 -34.90 13.31 2.10
C ILE A 30 -35.22 14.81 1.91
N ILE A 31 -34.69 15.42 0.84
CA ILE A 31 -34.84 16.86 0.56
C ILE A 31 -35.48 17.02 -0.81
N ASN A 32 -36.42 17.96 -0.92
CA ASN A 32 -36.99 18.29 -2.21
C ASN A 32 -35.95 19.05 -3.06
N VAL A 33 -35.50 18.38 -4.11
CA VAL A 33 -34.46 18.81 -5.06
C VAL A 33 -35.04 19.44 -6.34
N THR A 34 -36.37 19.54 -6.46
CA THR A 34 -37.02 20.10 -7.66
C THR A 34 -36.98 21.63 -7.73
N TYR A 35 -36.19 22.27 -6.88
CA TYR A 35 -35.99 23.72 -6.91
C TYR A 35 -34.57 24.11 -6.48
N SER A 36 -34.11 25.24 -7.01
CA SER A 36 -32.85 25.88 -6.61
C SER A 36 -33.08 26.71 -5.33
N PRO A 37 -32.16 26.73 -4.34
CA PRO A 37 -30.77 26.28 -4.38
C PRO A 37 -30.51 24.84 -3.90
N ASN A 38 -31.56 24.08 -3.56
CA ASN A 38 -31.40 22.77 -2.91
C ASN A 38 -30.66 21.77 -3.81
N PHE A 39 -30.95 21.77 -5.11
CA PHE A 39 -30.25 20.91 -6.06
C PHE A 39 -28.74 21.15 -6.02
N GLU A 40 -28.32 22.41 -6.08
CA GLU A 40 -26.91 22.78 -6.10
C GLU A 40 -26.19 22.43 -4.78
N ILE A 41 -26.87 22.61 -3.64
CA ILE A 41 -26.33 22.24 -2.32
C ILE A 41 -26.12 20.72 -2.22
N ILE A 42 -27.11 19.93 -2.66
CA ILE A 42 -27.01 18.47 -2.63
C ILE A 42 -25.96 17.96 -3.60
N LEU A 43 -25.87 18.56 -4.80
CA LEU A 43 -24.83 18.22 -5.77
C LEU A 43 -23.44 18.49 -5.19
N ALA A 44 -23.23 19.67 -4.59
CA ALA A 44 -21.96 20.00 -3.95
C ALA A 44 -21.63 19.03 -2.82
N TRP A 45 -22.60 18.71 -1.95
CA TRP A 45 -22.44 17.73 -0.88
C TRP A 45 -22.07 16.34 -1.41
N GLN A 46 -22.76 15.83 -2.44
CA GLN A 46 -22.45 14.53 -3.04
C GLN A 46 -21.03 14.48 -3.61
N VAL A 47 -20.61 15.53 -4.33
CA VAL A 47 -19.27 15.61 -4.91
C VAL A 47 -18.20 15.67 -3.83
N SER A 48 -18.40 16.49 -2.79
CA SER A 48 -17.47 16.58 -1.66
C SER A 48 -17.34 15.26 -0.91
N ASN A 49 -18.45 14.59 -0.58
CA ASN A 49 -18.41 13.30 0.11
C ASN A 49 -17.74 12.23 -0.75
N MET A 50 -18.07 12.16 -2.04
CA MET A 50 -17.44 11.19 -2.93
C MET A 50 -15.93 11.43 -3.04
N ALA A 51 -15.49 12.68 -3.13
CA ALA A 51 -14.08 13.03 -3.15
C ALA A 51 -13.37 12.61 -1.84
N LEU A 52 -14.01 12.81 -0.68
CA LEU A 52 -13.48 12.36 0.60
C LEU A 52 -13.36 10.84 0.67
N TYR A 53 -14.41 10.10 0.32
CA TYR A 53 -14.37 8.63 0.32
C TYR A 53 -13.33 8.07 -0.66
N ALA A 54 -13.23 8.62 -1.87
CA ALA A 54 -12.21 8.23 -2.84
C ALA A 54 -10.80 8.54 -2.30
N GLY A 55 -10.63 9.70 -1.65
CA GLY A 55 -9.38 10.07 -0.99
C GLY A 55 -8.98 9.09 0.11
N TYR A 56 -9.91 8.73 1.00
CA TYR A 56 -9.66 7.75 2.07
C TYR A 56 -9.28 6.38 1.52
N PHE A 57 -9.99 5.91 0.49
CA PHE A 57 -9.69 4.62 -0.14
C PHE A 57 -8.29 4.63 -0.77
N CYS A 58 -7.98 5.66 -1.56
CA CYS A 58 -6.67 5.82 -2.18
C CYS A 58 -5.53 5.96 -1.15
N ALA A 59 -5.76 6.70 -0.06
CA ALA A 59 -4.80 6.83 1.03
C ALA A 59 -4.54 5.48 1.74
N THR A 60 -5.58 4.66 1.90
CA THR A 60 -5.46 3.32 2.49
C THR A 60 -4.65 2.40 1.60
N ASP A 61 -4.92 2.37 0.29
CA ASP A 61 -4.17 1.59 -0.68
C ASP A 61 -2.70 2.04 -0.78
N LEU A 62 -2.47 3.36 -0.80
CA LEU A 62 -1.11 3.92 -0.83
C LEU A 62 -0.34 3.57 0.43
N THR A 63 -0.98 3.68 1.60
CA THR A 63 -0.37 3.32 2.89
C THR A 63 0.00 1.84 2.92
N THR A 64 -0.92 1.00 2.46
CA THR A 64 -0.73 -0.45 2.33
C THR A 64 0.48 -0.77 1.44
N ALA A 65 0.55 -0.17 0.26
CA ALA A 65 1.67 -0.34 -0.67
C ALA A 65 2.99 0.20 -0.11
N ALA A 66 2.98 1.37 0.54
CA ALA A 66 4.16 1.98 1.15
C ALA A 66 4.75 1.10 2.26
N ILE A 67 3.89 0.53 3.11
CA ILE A 67 4.30 -0.41 4.16
C ILE A 67 4.95 -1.66 3.56
N LEU A 68 4.29 -2.29 2.57
CA LEU A 68 4.86 -3.47 1.87
C LEU A 68 6.21 -3.15 1.22
N ALA A 69 6.34 -1.95 0.63
CA ALA A 69 7.59 -1.48 0.07
C ALA A 69 8.67 -1.28 1.15
N HIS A 70 8.31 -0.71 2.30
CA HIS A 70 9.22 -0.54 3.45
C HIS A 70 9.71 -1.89 3.98
N ILE A 71 8.82 -2.87 4.18
CA ILE A 71 9.18 -4.22 4.61
C ILE A 71 10.12 -4.88 3.60
N SER A 72 9.77 -4.82 2.31
CA SER A 72 10.59 -5.36 1.22
C SER A 72 11.98 -4.73 1.17
N TYR A 73 12.05 -3.42 1.42
CA TYR A 73 13.31 -2.69 1.48
C TYR A 73 14.15 -3.08 2.69
N GLN A 74 13.55 -3.22 3.88
CA GLN A 74 14.25 -3.68 5.08
C GLN A 74 14.87 -5.07 4.88
N PHE A 75 14.15 -5.99 4.24
CA PHE A 75 14.70 -7.31 3.88
C PHE A 75 15.89 -7.20 2.91
N LYS A 76 15.81 -6.35 1.88
CA LYS A 76 16.93 -6.13 0.96
C LYS A 76 18.16 -5.51 1.63
N MET A 77 17.95 -4.51 2.49
CA MET A 77 19.03 -3.90 3.27
C MET A 77 19.74 -4.93 4.14
N LEU A 78 18.96 -5.81 4.77
CA LEU A 78 19.48 -6.88 5.61
C LEU A 78 20.29 -7.91 4.82
N GLN A 79 19.79 -8.36 3.66
CA GLN A 79 20.56 -9.23 2.76
C GLN A 79 21.89 -8.60 2.34
N HIS A 80 21.89 -7.30 2.04
CA HIS A 80 23.10 -6.57 1.71
C HIS A 80 24.06 -6.49 2.90
N TYR A 81 23.54 -6.18 4.09
CA TYR A 81 24.32 -6.12 5.32
C TYR A 81 24.99 -7.46 5.64
N ILE A 82 24.25 -8.57 5.55
CA ILE A 82 24.78 -9.92 5.75
C ILE A 82 25.94 -10.18 4.79
N ARG A 83 25.76 -9.93 3.48
CA ARG A 83 26.82 -10.11 2.48
C ARG A 83 28.06 -9.30 2.80
N ASN A 84 27.90 -8.05 3.26
CA ASN A 84 29.02 -7.20 3.63
C ASN A 84 29.73 -7.68 4.89
N VAL A 85 29.00 -8.11 5.92
CA VAL A 85 29.60 -8.64 7.16
C VAL A 85 30.39 -9.92 6.89
N VAL A 86 29.86 -10.83 6.06
CA VAL A 86 30.61 -12.04 5.66
C VAL A 86 31.89 -11.66 4.91
N LYS A 87 31.83 -10.72 3.97
CA LYS A 87 33.02 -10.20 3.26
C LYS A 87 34.04 -9.55 4.18
N LEU A 88 33.59 -8.73 5.15
CA LEU A 88 34.47 -8.06 6.11
C LEU A 88 35.13 -9.06 7.06
N THR A 89 34.38 -10.06 7.53
CA THR A 89 34.90 -11.12 8.38
C THR A 89 35.97 -11.93 7.65
N TYR A 90 35.72 -12.25 6.37
CA TYR A 90 36.67 -12.92 5.50
C TYR A 90 37.96 -12.09 5.30
N LYS A 91 37.84 -10.78 5.01
CA LYS A 91 39.01 -9.89 4.90
C LYS A 91 39.80 -9.79 6.20
N LYS A 92 39.12 -9.73 7.35
CA LYS A 92 39.78 -9.64 8.66
C LYS A 92 40.60 -10.91 8.96
N MET A 93 40.05 -12.08 8.63
CA MET A 93 40.75 -13.36 8.75
C MET A 93 42.02 -13.40 7.89
N LEU A 94 41.94 -13.02 6.61
CA LEU A 94 43.10 -12.95 5.70
C LEU A 94 44.22 -12.05 6.25
N LYS A 95 43.82 -10.91 6.82
CA LYS A 95 44.76 -9.96 7.43
C LYS A 95 45.43 -10.51 8.70
N GLU A 96 44.69 -11.24 9.54
CA GLU A 96 45.25 -11.89 10.74
C GLU A 96 46.14 -13.10 10.39
N SER A 97 45.91 -13.79 9.28
CA SER A 97 46.73 -14.93 8.84
C SER A 97 48.00 -14.55 8.07
N ASN A 98 48.30 -13.26 7.87
CA ASN A 98 49.39 -12.76 7.02
C ASN A 98 49.36 -13.28 5.57
N MET A 99 48.22 -13.80 5.09
CA MET A 99 48.06 -14.21 3.70
C MET A 99 47.86 -12.98 2.81
N ILE A 100 48.61 -12.90 1.73
CA ILE A 100 48.62 -11.77 0.80
C ILE A 100 47.24 -11.68 0.11
N GLU A 101 46.57 -10.52 0.20
CA GLU A 101 45.23 -10.26 -0.36
C GLU A 101 45.11 -10.59 -1.87
N ASN A 102 46.24 -10.72 -2.58
CA ASN A 102 46.32 -11.01 -4.01
C ASN A 102 46.22 -12.51 -4.38
N GLU A 103 46.38 -13.44 -3.43
CA GLU A 103 46.46 -14.88 -3.75
C GLU A 103 45.10 -15.61 -3.74
N VAL A 104 44.07 -15.01 -3.13
CA VAL A 104 42.73 -15.62 -3.02
C VAL A 104 41.70 -14.83 -3.81
N THR A 105 41.73 -15.01 -5.13
CA THR A 105 40.81 -14.36 -6.08
C THR A 105 39.39 -14.93 -6.05
N ASN A 106 39.16 -16.08 -5.40
CA ASN A 106 37.84 -16.67 -5.23
C ASN A 106 37.38 -16.53 -3.77
N PHE A 107 36.35 -15.71 -3.55
CA PHE A 107 35.65 -15.61 -2.28
C PHE A 107 34.93 -16.93 -2.00
N ASP A 108 35.51 -17.78 -1.16
CA ASP A 108 34.88 -19.01 -0.70
C ASP A 108 34.46 -18.87 0.77
N ALA A 109 33.15 -18.70 0.98
CA ALA A 109 32.57 -18.52 2.31
C ALA A 109 32.74 -19.75 3.22
N SER A 110 33.08 -20.91 2.66
CA SER A 110 33.31 -22.16 3.39
C SER A 110 34.61 -22.18 4.21
N LEU A 111 35.56 -21.29 3.92
CA LEU A 111 36.88 -21.22 4.58
C LEU A 111 36.89 -20.37 5.87
N ILE A 112 35.77 -19.73 6.23
CA ILE A 112 35.72 -18.84 7.41
C ILE A 112 35.62 -19.67 8.70
N PRO A 113 36.55 -19.54 9.67
CA PRO A 113 36.47 -20.22 10.95
C PRO A 113 35.19 -19.84 11.70
N TRP A 114 34.47 -20.86 12.16
CA TRP A 114 33.17 -20.71 12.81
C TRP A 114 33.16 -19.74 13.99
N GLN A 115 34.29 -19.59 14.71
CA GLN A 115 34.39 -18.70 15.87
C GLN A 115 34.18 -17.22 15.53
N TYR A 116 34.73 -16.73 14.42
CA TYR A 116 34.59 -15.34 13.98
C TYR A 116 33.23 -15.08 13.30
N LEU A 117 32.72 -16.09 12.60
CA LEU A 117 31.41 -16.04 11.97
C LEU A 117 30.29 -16.07 13.01
N LYS A 118 30.40 -16.90 14.06
CA LYS A 118 29.38 -17.06 15.09
C LYS A 118 29.04 -15.75 15.78
N SER A 119 30.03 -14.96 16.23
CA SER A 119 29.77 -13.68 16.91
C SER A 119 29.05 -12.67 16.00
N SER A 120 29.51 -12.56 14.75
CA SER A 120 28.90 -11.67 13.76
C SER A 120 27.49 -12.14 13.34
N LEU A 121 27.29 -13.45 13.24
CA LEU A 121 26.02 -14.07 12.87
C LEU A 121 25.00 -13.98 14.00
N THR A 122 25.40 -14.15 15.27
CA THR A 122 24.50 -13.98 16.42
C THR A 122 23.94 -12.57 16.45
N ARG A 123 24.77 -11.55 16.23
CA ARG A 123 24.32 -10.15 16.17
C ARG A 123 23.41 -9.88 14.97
N ILE A 124 23.65 -10.52 13.82
CA ILE A 124 22.77 -10.47 12.65
C ILE A 124 21.42 -11.12 12.95
N VAL A 125 21.42 -12.29 13.61
CA VAL A 125 20.21 -13.04 13.97
C VAL A 125 19.37 -12.26 14.98
N GLU A 126 19.99 -11.60 15.97
CA GLU A 126 19.29 -10.70 16.90
C GLU A 126 18.60 -9.54 16.17
N TYR A 127 19.28 -8.89 15.23
CA TYR A 127 18.67 -7.86 14.38
C TYR A 127 17.54 -8.43 13.49
N HIS A 128 17.70 -9.65 12.98
CA HIS A 128 16.69 -10.31 12.15
C HIS A 128 15.43 -10.65 12.96
N LEU A 129 15.60 -11.13 14.20
CA LEU A 129 14.52 -11.39 15.15
C LEU A 129 13.76 -10.11 15.50
N ALA A 130 14.47 -9.00 15.70
CA ALA A 130 13.83 -7.70 15.95
C ALA A 130 13.00 -7.22 14.74
N ILE A 131 13.52 -7.36 13.52
CA ILE A 131 12.80 -7.00 12.29
C ILE A 131 11.59 -7.91 12.06
N ILE A 132 11.73 -9.22 12.29
CA ILE A 132 10.63 -10.18 12.19
C ILE A 132 9.53 -9.85 13.20
N ASN A 133 9.89 -9.50 14.44
CA ASN A 133 8.92 -9.11 15.46
C ASN A 133 8.14 -7.84 15.04
N ILE A 134 8.82 -6.84 14.46
CA ILE A 134 8.17 -5.65 13.91
C ILE A 134 7.26 -6.01 12.72
N ALA A 135 7.73 -6.87 11.82
CA ALA A 135 6.94 -7.33 10.68
C ALA A 135 5.68 -8.08 11.12
N GLN A 136 5.76 -8.86 12.20
CA GLN A 136 4.65 -9.63 12.73
C GLN A 136 3.58 -8.73 13.39
N GLN A 137 4.01 -7.71 14.14
CA GLN A 137 3.09 -6.67 14.65
C GLN A 137 2.40 -5.90 13.51
N LEU A 138 3.13 -5.66 12.42
CA LEU A 138 2.61 -5.03 11.22
C LEU A 138 1.63 -5.93 10.47
N GLU A 139 1.93 -7.23 10.37
CA GLU A 139 1.07 -8.24 9.76
C GLU A 139 -0.26 -8.39 10.49
N ASP A 140 -0.28 -8.32 11.82
CA ASP A 140 -1.52 -8.38 12.61
C ASP A 140 -2.47 -7.21 12.28
N VAL A 141 -1.94 -5.99 12.17
CA VAL A 141 -2.71 -4.80 11.77
C VAL A 141 -3.13 -4.89 10.30
N PHE A 142 -2.24 -5.40 9.45
CA PHE A 142 -2.42 -5.44 8.01
C PHE A 142 -3.41 -6.53 7.57
N SER A 143 -3.41 -7.67 8.25
CA SER A 143 -4.33 -8.78 7.96
C SER A 143 -5.78 -8.34 8.12
N GLY A 144 -6.08 -7.59 9.18
CA GLY A 144 -7.41 -7.00 9.38
C GLY A 144 -7.77 -5.98 8.30
N LEU A 145 -6.86 -5.05 8.00
CA LEU A 145 -7.06 -4.01 6.98
C LEU A 145 -7.30 -4.63 5.59
N LEU A 146 -6.43 -5.55 5.16
CA LEU A 146 -6.55 -6.26 3.89
C LEU A 146 -7.84 -7.07 3.81
N LEU A 147 -8.22 -7.75 4.88
CA LEU A 147 -9.46 -8.52 4.91
C LEU A 147 -10.68 -7.61 4.68
N ILE A 148 -10.72 -6.45 5.35
CA ILE A 148 -11.80 -5.48 5.17
C ILE A 148 -11.83 -4.95 3.74
N VAL A 149 -10.68 -4.55 3.19
CA VAL A 149 -10.58 -4.06 1.81
C VAL A 149 -11.00 -5.15 0.82
N PHE A 150 -10.53 -6.39 1.00
CA PHE A 150 -10.87 -7.51 0.15
C PHE A 150 -12.36 -7.84 0.19
N VAL A 151 -12.96 -7.93 1.38
CA VAL A 151 -14.40 -8.19 1.51
C VAL A 151 -15.22 -7.04 0.92
N SER A 152 -14.82 -5.78 1.15
CA SER A 152 -15.52 -4.62 0.59
C SER A 152 -15.46 -4.56 -0.94
N THR A 153 -14.31 -4.89 -1.53
CA THR A 153 -14.12 -4.89 -2.98
C THR A 153 -14.84 -6.06 -3.61
N LEU A 154 -14.82 -7.24 -2.99
CA LEU A 154 -15.59 -8.40 -3.43
C LEU A 154 -17.10 -8.12 -3.44
N ALA A 155 -17.62 -7.53 -2.36
CA ALA A 155 -19.03 -7.14 -2.28
C ALA A 155 -19.38 -6.11 -3.35
N MET A 156 -18.53 -5.09 -3.56
CA MET A 156 -18.72 -4.09 -4.61
C MET A 156 -18.75 -4.72 -6.00
N VAL A 157 -17.80 -5.59 -6.32
CA VAL A 157 -17.73 -6.30 -7.62
C VAL A 157 -18.96 -7.17 -7.82
N ALA A 158 -19.40 -7.91 -6.79
CA ALA A 158 -20.61 -8.72 -6.87
C ALA A 158 -21.85 -7.88 -7.19
N LEU A 159 -22.01 -6.73 -6.52
CA LEU A 159 -23.12 -5.79 -6.80
C LEU A 159 -23.04 -5.18 -8.21
N MET A 160 -21.83 -4.86 -8.68
CA MET A 160 -21.61 -4.35 -10.04
C MET A 160 -21.96 -5.39 -11.09
N ILE A 161 -21.53 -6.64 -10.92
CA ILE A 161 -21.87 -7.74 -11.82
C ILE A 161 -23.38 -7.97 -11.83
N TYR A 162 -24.02 -7.98 -10.67
CA TYR A 162 -25.48 -8.10 -10.56
C TYR A 162 -26.20 -6.98 -11.31
N ARG A 163 -25.76 -5.73 -11.12
CA ARG A 163 -26.28 -4.56 -11.85
C ARG A 163 -26.12 -4.70 -13.36
N VAL A 164 -24.94 -5.11 -13.82
CA VAL A 164 -24.66 -5.32 -15.25
C VAL A 164 -25.50 -6.46 -15.83
N SER A 165 -25.78 -7.52 -15.06
CA SER A 165 -26.61 -8.64 -15.51
C SER A 165 -28.10 -8.31 -15.63
N LEU A 166 -28.56 -7.28 -14.92
CA LEU A 166 -29.95 -6.82 -14.91
C LEU A 166 -30.26 -5.81 -16.02
N VAL A 167 -29.23 -5.23 -16.63
CA VAL A 167 -29.32 -4.28 -17.75
C VAL A 167 -29.21 -5.05 -19.05
#